data_AF-A0A9E2ND11-F1
#
_entry.id   AF-A0A9E2ND11-F1
#
_cell.length_a   1.000
_cell.length_b   1.000
_cell.length_c   1.000
_cell.angle_alpha   90.00
_cell.angle_beta   90.00
_cell.angle_gamma   90.00
#
_symmetry.space_group_name_H-M   'P 1'
#
loop_
_entity.id
_entity.type
_entity.pdbx_description
1 polymer ?
#
loop_
_entity_poly.entity_id
_entity_poly.type
_entity_poly.pdbx_seq_one_letter_code
_entity_poly.pdbx_strand_id
1 'polypeptide(L)'
;MSMAKPEPTPSKPWWNYPHMWLVVGGPLVVVVAAIVTAVIALSAPDPLIAEDYYKKGLEINKTLTEQDRNMVPALQARNHAVTPVAPQNAASSAAPGAAPGKP
;
A
#
# COMPACT_ATOMS: atom_id res chain seq x y z
N MET A 1 25.28 86.64 2.88
CA MET A 1 24.66 85.65 1.98
C MET A 1 24.02 84.58 2.84
N SER A 2 22.72 84.68 3.10
CA SER A 2 21.99 83.63 3.82
C SER A 2 21.66 82.50 2.84
N MET A 3 22.13 81.29 3.15
CA MET A 3 21.76 80.06 2.44
C MET A 3 20.27 79.78 2.71
N ALA A 4 19.45 79.75 1.65
CA ALA A 4 18.12 79.17 1.74
C ALA A 4 18.26 77.66 2.01
N LYS A 5 17.62 77.17 3.07
CA LYS A 5 17.58 75.75 3.41
C LYS A 5 16.61 75.05 2.43
N PRO A 6 16.99 73.92 1.82
CA PRO A 6 16.09 73.22 0.91
C PRO A 6 14.84 72.75 1.67
N GLU A 7 13.68 73.14 1.19
CA GLU A 7 12.38 72.68 1.68
C GLU A 7 12.18 71.20 1.32
N PRO A 8 11.64 70.37 2.24
CA PRO A 8 11.43 68.96 1.97
C PRO A 8 10.32 68.78 0.93
N THR A 9 10.65 68.11 -0.17
CA THR A 9 9.65 67.72 -1.18
C THR A 9 8.65 66.73 -0.57
N PRO A 10 7.32 66.93 -0.73
CA PRO A 10 6.34 66.00 -0.20
C PRO A 10 6.47 64.64 -0.89
N SER A 11 6.78 63.59 -0.10
CA SER A 11 6.84 62.21 -0.58
C SER A 11 5.44 61.67 -0.82
N LYS A 12 5.21 61.07 -1.98
CA LYS A 12 3.94 60.40 -2.32
C LYS A 12 3.78 59.11 -1.50
N PRO A 13 2.55 58.76 -1.08
CA PRO A 13 2.30 57.50 -0.40
C PRO A 13 2.75 56.28 -1.20
N TRP A 14 3.25 55.25 -0.53
CA TRP A 14 3.90 54.09 -1.14
C TRP A 14 2.99 53.29 -2.10
N TRP A 15 1.68 53.28 -1.88
CA TRP A 15 0.71 52.59 -2.74
C TRP A 15 0.51 53.26 -4.12
N ASN A 16 0.99 54.49 -4.31
CA ASN A 16 0.94 55.17 -5.61
C ASN A 16 2.02 54.70 -6.58
N TYR A 17 3.02 53.95 -6.12
CA TYR A 17 4.08 53.45 -6.99
C TYR A 17 3.67 52.10 -7.61
N PRO A 18 3.55 51.99 -8.95
CA PRO A 18 3.07 50.76 -9.60
C PRO A 18 3.97 49.55 -9.31
N HIS A 19 5.27 49.77 -9.14
CA HIS A 19 6.24 48.72 -8.80
C HIS A 19 5.95 48.03 -7.46
N MET A 20 5.34 48.72 -6.48
CA MET A 20 4.95 48.09 -5.21
C MET A 20 3.88 47.01 -5.40
N TRP A 21 2.99 47.18 -6.39
CA TRP A 21 1.98 46.17 -6.72
C TRP A 21 2.58 44.92 -7.34
N LEU A 22 3.75 44.99 -8.00
CA LEU A 22 4.45 43.79 -8.47
C LEU A 22 5.03 42.99 -7.29
N VAL A 23 5.56 43.69 -6.29
CA VAL A 23 6.11 43.07 -5.06
C VAL A 23 5.00 42.42 -4.23
N VAL A 24 3.89 43.12 -4.02
CA VAL A 24 2.73 42.60 -3.27
C VAL A 24 1.92 41.59 -4.09
N GLY A 25 1.88 41.76 -5.41
CA GLY A 25 1.12 40.92 -6.33
C GLY A 25 1.59 39.47 -6.34
N GLY A 26 2.91 39.22 -6.30
CA GLY A 26 3.46 37.85 -6.25
C GLY A 26 2.88 37.02 -5.08
N PRO A 27 3.06 37.46 -3.82
CA PRO A 27 2.47 36.80 -2.66
C PRO A 27 0.93 36.73 -2.72
N LEU A 28 0.26 37.78 -3.19
CA LEU A 28 -1.20 37.82 -3.28
C LEU A 28 -1.74 36.73 -4.21
N VAL A 29 -1.10 36.52 -5.36
CA VAL A 29 -1.49 35.47 -6.34
C VAL A 29 -1.40 34.08 -5.70
N VAL A 30 -0.35 33.79 -4.93
CA VAL A 30 -0.18 32.49 -4.27
C VAL A 30 -1.27 32.27 -3.21
N VAL A 31 -1.60 33.29 -2.42
CA VAL A 31 -2.69 33.21 -1.43
C VAL A 31 -4.03 32.92 -2.11
N VAL A 32 -4.35 33.61 -3.21
CA VAL A 32 -5.56 33.35 -3.99
C VAL A 32 -5.57 31.92 -4.54
N ALA A 33 -4.47 31.45 -5.12
CA ALA A 33 -4.36 30.09 -5.65
C ALA A 33 -4.54 29.03 -4.55
N ALA A 34 -3.98 29.26 -3.35
CA ALA A 34 -4.14 28.37 -2.20
C ALA A 34 -5.61 28.29 -1.75
N ILE A 35 -6.30 29.43 -1.68
CA ILE A 35 -7.74 29.47 -1.35
C ILE A 35 -8.54 28.72 -2.41
N VAL A 36 -8.31 28.96 -3.69
CA VAL A 36 -9.00 28.25 -4.79
C VAL A 36 -8.80 26.74 -4.67
N THR A 37 -7.56 26.30 -4.39
CA THR A 37 -7.23 24.89 -4.19
C THR A 37 -7.97 24.31 -2.98
N ALA A 38 -8.02 25.05 -1.86
CA ALA A 38 -8.75 24.64 -0.67
C ALA A 38 -10.26 24.54 -0.94
N VAL A 39 -10.84 25.48 -1.68
CA VAL A 39 -12.26 25.43 -2.07
C VAL A 39 -12.54 24.19 -2.92
N ILE A 40 -11.68 23.86 -3.89
CA ILE A 40 -11.82 22.65 -4.71
C ILE A 40 -11.74 21.39 -3.83
N ALA A 41 -10.75 21.32 -2.95
CA ALA A 41 -10.55 20.18 -2.05
C ALA A 41 -11.73 19.95 -1.10
N LEU A 42 -12.40 21.01 -0.64
CA LEU A 42 -13.57 20.91 0.23
C LEU A 42 -14.88 20.69 -0.54
N SER A 43 -14.96 21.16 -1.79
CA SER A 43 -16.18 21.06 -2.61
C SER A 43 -16.32 19.72 -3.32
N ALA A 44 -15.23 18.99 -3.50
CA ALA A 44 -15.23 17.63 -4.02
C ALA A 44 -14.90 16.66 -2.88
N PRO A 45 -15.89 16.21 -2.09
CA PRO A 45 -15.70 15.02 -1.28
C PRO A 45 -15.46 13.86 -2.24
N ASP A 46 -14.18 13.58 -2.53
CA ASP A 46 -13.76 12.33 -3.12
C ASP A 46 -14.30 11.26 -2.16
N PRO A 47 -15.30 10.45 -2.55
CA PRO A 47 -15.93 9.50 -1.65
C PRO A 47 -14.83 8.57 -1.14
N LEU A 48 -14.37 8.89 0.07
CA LEU A 48 -13.37 8.17 0.81
C LEU A 48 -13.88 6.74 0.84
N ILE A 49 -13.20 5.89 0.06
CA ILE A 49 -13.21 4.43 0.11
C ILE A 49 -14.35 3.93 0.97
N ALA A 50 -15.50 3.62 0.33
CA ALA A 50 -16.55 2.87 0.98
C ALA A 50 -15.89 1.74 1.76
N GLU A 51 -16.23 1.57 3.03
CA GLU A 51 -15.70 0.57 3.95
C GLU A 51 -15.59 -0.83 3.30
N ASP A 52 -16.42 -1.04 2.28
CA ASP A 52 -16.46 -2.12 1.31
C ASP A 52 -15.12 -2.43 0.62
N TYR A 53 -14.22 -1.48 0.35
CA TYR A 53 -12.92 -1.75 -0.27
C TYR A 53 -11.92 -2.39 0.71
N TYR A 54 -11.98 -1.98 1.99
CA TYR A 54 -11.22 -2.63 3.07
C TYR A 54 -11.77 -4.04 3.34
N LYS A 55 -13.10 -4.19 3.36
CA LYS A 55 -13.78 -5.49 3.46
C LYS A 55 -13.42 -6.39 2.27
N LYS A 56 -13.36 -5.85 1.05
CA LYS A 56 -13.02 -6.60 -0.16
C LYS A 56 -11.59 -7.12 -0.15
N GLY A 57 -10.62 -6.35 0.35
CA GLY A 57 -9.24 -6.83 0.54
C GLY A 57 -9.12 -7.94 1.59
N LEU A 58 -9.92 -7.88 2.65
CA LEU A 58 -10.02 -8.91 3.69
C LEU A 58 -10.68 -10.19 3.19
N GLU A 59 -11.73 -10.08 2.38
CA GLU A 59 -12.41 -11.23 1.77
C GLU A 59 -11.51 -11.98 0.79
N ILE A 60 -10.72 -11.29 -0.02
CA ILE A 60 -9.75 -11.91 -0.94
C ILE A 60 -8.71 -12.75 -0.18
N ASN A 61 -8.23 -12.27 0.98
CA ASN A 61 -7.31 -13.04 1.81
C ASN A 61 -7.97 -14.28 2.43
N LYS A 62 -9.25 -14.19 2.82
CA LYS A 62 -10.01 -15.34 3.31
C LYS A 62 -10.21 -16.39 2.24
N THR A 63 -10.63 -16.00 1.03
CA THR A 63 -10.85 -16.95 -0.08
C THR A 63 -9.57 -17.62 -0.53
N LEU A 64 -8.44 -16.89 -0.56
CA LEU A 64 -7.12 -17.47 -0.87
C LEU A 64 -6.70 -18.48 0.21
N THR A 65 -6.91 -18.16 1.48
CA THR A 65 -6.59 -19.07 2.60
C THR A 65 -7.46 -20.33 2.57
N GLU A 66 -8.75 -20.22 2.22
CA GLU A 66 -9.65 -21.37 2.07
C GLU A 66 -9.30 -22.22 0.86
N GLN A 67 -8.95 -21.61 -0.27
CA GLN A 67 -8.44 -22.31 -1.45
C GLN A 67 -7.13 -23.06 -1.15
N ASP A 68 -6.18 -22.42 -0.48
CA ASP A 68 -4.93 -23.05 -0.06
C ASP A 68 -5.19 -24.22 0.89
N ARG A 69 -6.09 -24.07 1.87
CA ARG A 69 -6.51 -25.16 2.76
C ARG A 69 -7.14 -26.34 2.01
N ASN A 70 -7.92 -26.07 0.97
CA ASN A 70 -8.54 -27.11 0.15
C ASN A 70 -7.54 -27.81 -0.79
N MET A 71 -6.38 -27.19 -1.05
CA MET A 71 -5.28 -27.78 -1.81
C MET A 71 -4.32 -28.60 -0.94
N VAL A 72 -4.36 -28.49 0.40
CA VAL A 72 -3.50 -29.27 1.32
C VAL A 72 -3.70 -30.79 1.15
N PRO A 73 -4.93 -31.33 1.07
CA PRO A 73 -5.14 -32.75 0.81
C PRO A 73 -4.65 -33.18 -0.57
N ALA A 74 -4.79 -32.32 -1.60
CA ALA A 74 -4.34 -32.61 -2.96
C ALA A 74 -2.80 -32.64 -3.06
N LEU A 75 -2.11 -31.72 -2.36
CA LEU A 75 -0.64 -31.73 -2.25
C LEU A 75 -0.15 -32.95 -1.45
N GLN A 76 -0.87 -33.35 -0.39
CA GLN A 76 -0.54 -34.52 0.41
C GLN A 76 -0.81 -35.84 -0.32
N ALA A 77 -1.82 -35.90 -1.19
CA ALA A 77 -2.13 -37.05 -2.04
C ALA A 77 -1.04 -37.32 -3.09
N ARG A 78 -0.40 -36.29 -3.64
CA ARG A 78 0.73 -36.45 -4.59
C ARG A 78 1.91 -37.19 -3.98
N ASN A 79 2.16 -37.03 -2.68
CA ASN A 79 3.29 -37.70 -2.00
C ASN A 79 2.98 -39.15 -1.61
N HIS A 80 1.70 -39.52 -1.41
CA HIS A 80 1.32 -40.89 -1.04
C HIS A 80 1.36 -41.88 -2.23
N ALA A 81 1.25 -41.41 -3.47
CA ALA A 81 1.34 -42.26 -4.68
C ALA A 81 2.79 -42.68 -5.04
N VAL A 82 3.80 -42.15 -4.34
CA VAL A 82 5.23 -42.41 -4.57
C VAL A 82 5.81 -43.34 -3.49
N THR A 83 4.97 -44.14 -2.83
CA THR A 83 5.46 -45.29 -2.06
C THR A 83 5.32 -46.53 -2.93
N PRO A 84 6.42 -47.19 -3.34
CA PRO A 84 6.31 -48.48 -4.00
C PRO A 84 5.70 -49.46 -3.00
N VAL A 85 4.54 -50.03 -3.32
CA VAL A 85 4.10 -51.24 -2.65
C VAL A 85 5.10 -52.33 -3.04
N ALA A 86 6.05 -52.63 -2.15
CA ALA A 86 6.90 -53.80 -2.33
C ALA A 86 5.98 -55.03 -2.43
N PRO A 87 6.17 -55.91 -3.43
CA PRO A 87 5.29 -57.05 -3.60
C PRO A 87 5.41 -57.97 -2.38
N GLN A 88 4.31 -58.06 -1.62
CA GLN A 88 4.09 -58.93 -0.46
C GLN A 88 4.18 -60.45 -0.73
N ASN A 89 4.73 -60.85 -1.88
CA ASN A 89 4.79 -62.23 -2.37
C ASN A 89 6.24 -62.62 -2.75
N ALA A 90 7.22 -62.49 -1.85
CA ALA A 90 8.59 -62.92 -2.13
C ALA A 90 9.30 -63.66 -0.97
N ALA A 91 8.65 -63.88 0.18
CA ALA A 91 9.27 -64.60 1.30
C ALA A 91 8.41 -65.71 1.91
N SER A 92 7.36 -66.16 1.21
CA SER A 92 6.54 -67.31 1.64
C SER A 92 6.90 -68.65 0.97
N SER A 93 8.10 -68.78 0.38
CA SER A 93 8.52 -70.03 -0.26
C SER A 93 10.02 -70.33 -0.09
N ALA A 94 10.43 -70.71 1.12
CA ALA A 94 11.61 -71.55 1.36
C ALA A 94 11.48 -72.25 2.73
N ALA A 95 10.97 -73.48 2.73
CA ALA A 95 10.87 -74.40 3.87
C ALA A 95 12.21 -75.17 4.08
N PRO A 96 12.33 -76.14 5.03
CA PRO A 96 11.84 -76.27 6.40
C PRO A 96 12.98 -76.47 7.42
N GLY A 97 12.69 -76.26 8.72
CA GLY A 97 13.59 -76.62 9.81
C GLY A 97 13.80 -78.13 9.96
N ALA A 98 15.06 -78.54 10.07
CA ALA A 98 15.46 -79.79 10.69
C ALA A 98 15.79 -79.53 12.17
N ALA A 99 15.06 -80.19 13.07
CA ALA A 99 15.30 -80.25 14.52
C ALA A 99 16.60 -81.05 14.84
N PRO A 100 17.00 -81.35 16.11
CA PRO A 100 16.38 -81.03 17.41
C PRO A 100 17.41 -80.56 18.50
N GLY A 101 16.92 -80.25 19.71
CA GLY A 101 17.80 -80.16 20.88
C GLY A 101 17.22 -79.43 22.11
N LYS A 102 16.33 -80.10 22.84
CA LYS A 102 16.09 -79.87 24.29
C LYS A 102 17.19 -80.60 25.09
N PRO A 103 17.48 -80.25 26.36
CA PRO A 103 16.55 -80.25 27.51
C PRO A 103 15.85 -78.92 27.80
#